data_AF-N9DA44-F1
#
_entry.id   AF-N9DA44-F1
#
_cell.length_a   1.000
_cell.length_b   1.000
_cell.length_c   1.000
_cell.angle_alpha   90.00
_cell.angle_beta   90.00
_cell.angle_gamma   90.00
#
_symmetry.space_group_name_H-M   'P 1'
#
loop_
_entity.id
_entity.type
_entity.pdbx_description
1 polymer ?
#
loop_
_entity_poly.entity_id
_entity_poly.type
_entity_poly.pdbx_seq_one_letter_code
_entity_poly.pdbx_strand_id
1 'polypeptide(L)' 'MKIEYLQVMHDAEVGEVKEVEDFAANIIIKTGVAKPYEEPKKAANRTKKDVKTEE' A
#
# COMPACT_ATOMS: atom_id res chain seq x y z
N MET A 1 -4.72 -5.67 -5.11
CA MET A 1 -4.83 -4.48 -4.23
C MET A 1 -4.03 -4.74 -2.96
N LYS A 2 -3.25 -3.77 -2.48
CA LYS A 2 -2.55 -3.90 -1.19
C LYS A 2 -3.43 -3.40 -0.06
N ILE A 3 -3.47 -4.15 1.04
CA ILE A 3 -4.21 -3.79 2.24
C ILE A 3 -3.28 -3.88 3.46
N GLU A 4 -3.50 -3.01 4.44
CA GLU A 4 -2.85 -3.06 5.74
C GLU A 4 -3.85 -3.59 6.76
N TYR A 5 -3.52 -4.71 7.39
CA TYR A 5 -4.37 -5.33 8.40
C TYR A 5 -4.43 -4.45 9.66
N LEU A 6 -5.63 -4.17 10.14
CA LEU A 6 -5.89 -3.44 11.38
C LEU A 6 -6.12 -4.38 12.56
N GLN A 7 -6.35 -5.66 12.28
CA GLN A 7 -6.59 -6.72 13.27
C GLN A 7 -5.72 -7.94 12.97
N VAL A 8 -5.37 -8.70 14.01
CA VAL A 8 -4.69 -9.98 13.86
C VAL A 8 -5.63 -10.97 13.18
N MET A 9 -5.19 -11.51 12.05
CA MET A 9 -5.83 -12.58 11.31
C MET A 9 -5.05 -13.88 11.53
N HIS A 10 -5.65 -15.03 11.19
CA HIS A 10 -4.95 -16.32 11.24
C HIS A 10 -3.67 -16.36 10.37
N ASP A 11 -3.60 -15.49 9.37
CA ASP A 11 -2.55 -15.48 8.34
C ASP A 11 -1.85 -14.10 8.22
N ALA A 12 -2.11 -13.15 9.13
CA ALA A 12 -1.52 -11.81 9.11
C ALA A 12 -1.60 -11.08 10.47
N GLU A 13 -0.64 -10.21 10.76
CA GLU A 13 -0.62 -9.38 11.98
C GLU A 13 -1.10 -7.94 11.74
N VAL A 14 -1.36 -7.20 12.82
CA VAL A 14 -1.73 -5.77 12.74
C VAL A 14 -0.56 -4.97 12.19
N GLY A 15 -0.81 -4.15 11.16
CA GLY A 15 0.19 -3.36 10.45
C GLY A 15 0.88 -4.12 9.31
N GLU A 16 0.56 -5.40 9.12
CA GLU A 16 1.10 -6.15 7.99
C GLU A 16 0.41 -5.73 6.69
N VAL A 17 1.23 -5.50 5.66
CA VAL A 17 0.76 -5.15 4.33
C VAL A 17 0.78 -6.39 3.46
N LYS A 18 -0.37 -6.74 2.91
CA LYS A 18 -0.52 -7.90 2.03
C LYS A 18 -1.16 -7.52 0.72
N GLU A 19 -0.66 -8.12 -0.35
CA GLU A 19 -1.28 -8.01 -1.66
C GLU A 19 -2.34 -9.10 -1.79
N VAL A 20 -3.59 -8.68 -1.95
CA VAL A 20 -4.73 -9.56 -2.11
C VAL A 20 -5.53 -9.17 -3.36
N GLU A 21 -6.39 -10.05 -3.83
CA GLU A 21 -7.27 -9.75 -4.97
C GLU A 21 -8.24 -8.62 -4.63
N ASP A 22 -8.64 -7.83 -5.63
CA ASP A 22 -9.50 -6.64 -5.45
C ASP A 22 -10.83 -6.99 -4.76
N PHE A 23 -11.43 -8.12 -5.13
CA PHE A 23 -12.66 -8.61 -4.51
C PHE A 23 -12.46 -8.94 -3.03
N ALA A 24 -11.41 -9.69 -2.70
CA ALA A 24 -11.06 -10.03 -1.33
C ALA A 24 -10.71 -8.78 -0.51
N ALA A 25 -9.90 -7.86 -1.06
CA ALA A 25 -9.57 -6.58 -0.43
C ALA A 25 -10.83 -5.81 -0.06
N ASN A 26 -11.78 -5.69 -0.97
CA ASN A 26 -13.01 -4.93 -0.73
C ASN A 26 -13.84 -5.53 0.42
N ILE A 27 -13.92 -6.86 0.52
CA ILE A 27 -14.60 -7.53 1.64
C ILE A 27 -13.85 -7.29 2.97
N ILE A 28 -12.53 -7.43 2.98
CA ILE A 28 -11.71 -7.25 4.20
C ILE A 28 -11.75 -5.78 4.67
N ILE A 29 -11.72 -4.83 3.74
CA ILE A 29 -11.87 -3.40 4.03
C ILE A 29 -13.27 -3.09 4.55
N LYS A 30 -14.31 -3.60 3.88
CA LYS A 30 -15.72 -3.36 4.25
C LYS A 30 -16.09 -3.97 5.60
N THR A 31 -15.44 -5.06 5.99
CA THR A 31 -15.59 -5.69 7.31
C THR A 31 -14.83 -4.96 8.41
N GLY A 32 -13.97 -3.99 8.07
CA GLY A 32 -13.18 -3.22 9.03
C GLY A 32 -11.92 -3.94 9.55
N VAL A 33 -11.57 -5.07 8.93
CA VAL A 33 -10.39 -5.87 9.31
C VAL A 33 -9.09 -5.22 8.81
N ALA A 34 -9.13 -4.59 7.64
CA ALA A 34 -7.96 -3.96 7.01
C ALA A 34 -8.35 -2.62 6.39
N LYS A 35 -7.35 -1.84 6.00
CA LYS A 35 -7.52 -0.60 5.22
C LYS A 35 -6.76 -0.72 3.89
N PRO A 36 -7.17 0.01 2.83
CA PRO A 36 -6.38 0.09 1.61
C PRO A 36 -5.00 0.64 1.96
N TYR A 37 -3.96 -0.10 1.56
CA TYR A 37 -2.58 0.34 1.71
C TYR A 37 -2.15 1.02 0.42
N GLU A 38 -2.13 2.34 0.46
CA GLU A 38 -1.41 3.11 -0.54
C GLU A 38 0.05 3.11 -0.12
N GLU A 39 0.87 2.41 -0.90
CA GLU A 39 2.32 2.45 -0.75
C GLU A 39 2.72 3.92 -0.69
N PRO A 40 3.29 4.41 0.42
CA PRO A 40 3.73 5.80 0.48
C PRO A 40 4.80 5.91 -0.58
N LYS A 41 4.43 6.48 -1.74
CA LYS A 41 5.35 6.80 -2.83
C LYS A 41 6.52 7.49 -2.16
N LYS A 42 7.61 6.74 -2.07
CA LYS A 42 8.76 7.01 -1.25
C LYS A 42 9.37 8.33 -1.69
N ALA A 43 8.88 9.41 -1.10
CA ALA A 43 9.16 10.79 -1.45
C ALA A 43 8.96 11.11 -2.95
N ALA A 44 8.30 12.23 -3.23
CA ALA A 44 8.89 13.11 -4.23
C ALA A 44 10.33 13.37 -3.75
N ASN A 45 11.29 12.57 -4.22
CA ASN A 45 12.69 12.93 -4.06
C ASN A 45 12.82 14.19 -4.88
N ARG A 46 12.74 15.29 -4.16
CA ARG A 46 12.93 16.65 -4.57
C ARG A 46 14.42 16.82 -4.92
N THR A 47 14.94 16.03 -5.85
CA THR A 47 16.21 16.34 -6.53
C THR A 47 15.84 16.97 -7.86
N LYS A 48 15.61 18.28 -7.77
CA LYS A 48 15.89 19.21 -8.86
C LYS A 48 17.20 18.79 -9.53
N LYS A 49 17.12 18.26 -10.74
CA LYS A 49 18.18 18.37 -11.73
C LYS A 49 17.54 18.40 -13.11
N ASP A 50 16.84 19.52 -13.33
CA ASP A 50 16.95 20.21 -14.61
C ASP A 50 18.42 20.29 -15.05
N VAL A 51 18.63 20.26 -16.37
CA VAL A 51 19.89 20.46 -17.12
C VAL A 51 20.79 19.22 -17.23
N LYS A 52 20.64 18.47 -18.34
CA LYS A 52 21.31 18.72 -19.63
C LYS A 52 21.08 17.47 -20.52
N THR A 53 20.20 17.53 -21.53
CA THR A 53 20.52 17.75 -22.95
C THR A 53 21.57 16.76 -23.50
N GLU A 54 21.14 16.05 -24.55
CA GLU A 54 21.88 15.40 -25.64
C GLU A 54 23.42 15.52 -25.61
N GLU A 55 24.10 14.38 -25.72
CA GLU A 55 25.00 14.06 -26.85
C GLU A 55 25.18 12.53 -26.97
#